data_AF-A0A965ZH59-F1
#
_entry.id   AF-A0A965ZH59-F1
#
_cell.length_a   1.000
_cell.length_b   1.000
_cell.length_c   1.000
_cell.angle_alpha   90.00
_cell.angle_beta   90.00
_cell.angle_gamma   90.00
#
_symmetry.space_group_name_H-M   'P 1'
#
loop_
_entity.id
_entity.type
_entity.pdbx_description
1 polymer ?
#
loop_
_entity_poly.entity_id
_entity_poly.type
_entity_poly.pdbx_seq_one_letter_code
_entity_poly.pdbx_strand_id
1 'polypeptide(L)'
;MKKTFSILTLAAFCTIMAACGGGSQSDKVSADSTVATDQAAVAQSSSAAQDTAGSTGAEKTGGGVASSSKGAELISKSDCLSCHKEHDKLVGPAYADVAKKYTSADIDKLADKVIKGGSGSFGDVPMSAHPSLSVDDAKEMVSYILTIK
;
A
#
# COMPACT_ATOMS: atom_id res chain seq x y z
N MET A 1 32.93 32.44 3.19
CA MET A 1 33.06 33.72 3.91
C MET A 1 31.74 34.44 3.66
N LYS A 2 30.78 34.66 4.55
CA LYS A 2 30.73 35.26 5.91
C LYS A 2 29.25 35.09 6.35
N LYS A 3 28.92 34.07 7.17
CA LYS A 3 28.48 34.18 8.59
C LYS A 3 27.67 35.44 8.94
N THR A 4 26.40 35.24 9.32
CA THR A 4 25.76 35.94 10.45
C THR A 4 24.76 35.01 11.14
N PHE A 5 25.18 34.52 12.30
CA PHE A 5 24.36 34.03 13.39
C PHE A 5 23.63 35.21 14.05
N SER A 6 22.37 35.02 14.46
CA SER A 6 21.75 35.78 15.58
C SER A 6 20.55 34.99 16.13
N ILE A 7 20.70 34.38 17.31
CA ILE A 7 20.14 34.83 18.61
C ILE A 7 18.69 34.33 18.77
N LEU A 8 18.44 33.23 19.49
CA LEU A 8 18.41 33.05 20.96
C LEU A 8 17.35 33.92 21.66
N THR A 9 16.19 33.33 21.97
CA THR A 9 15.26 33.69 23.07
C THR A 9 14.31 32.47 23.23
N LEU A 10 14.58 31.50 24.11
CA LEU A 10 14.28 31.47 25.55
C LEU A 10 12.82 31.80 25.92
N ALA A 11 12.00 30.75 26.04
CA ALA A 11 10.93 30.57 27.03
C ALA A 11 10.35 29.15 26.83
N ALA A 12 10.74 28.14 27.60
CA ALA A 12 10.18 27.83 28.92
C ALA A 12 8.64 27.77 28.91
N PHE A 13 8.08 26.62 28.51
CA PHE A 13 6.76 26.18 28.97
C PHE A 13 6.88 24.73 29.45
N CYS A 14 7.30 24.63 30.71
CA CYS A 14 7.06 23.48 31.57
C CYS A 14 5.58 23.51 32.00
N THR A 15 5.08 22.40 32.56
CA THR A 15 3.78 22.21 33.25
C THR A 15 2.61 21.74 32.36
N ILE A 16 1.87 20.65 32.60
CA ILE A 16 1.72 19.74 33.75
C ILE A 16 1.21 18.38 33.22
N MET A 17 1.75 17.29 33.77
CA MET A 17 1.21 15.93 33.75
C MET A 17 0.09 15.81 34.80
N ALA A 18 -1.11 15.43 34.38
CA ALA A 18 -2.16 14.88 35.24
C ALA A 18 -2.52 13.50 34.66
N ALA A 19 -2.13 12.36 35.22
CA ALA A 19 -2.45 11.80 36.54
C ALA A 19 -3.95 11.50 36.73
N CYS A 20 -4.36 10.30 36.33
CA CYS A 20 -5.41 9.46 36.93
C CYS A 20 -5.17 8.04 36.38
N GLY A 21 -4.56 7.10 37.11
CA GLY A 21 -5.19 6.25 38.13
C GLY A 21 -5.83 5.04 37.42
N GLY A 22 -5.52 3.77 37.66
CA GLY A 22 -4.81 3.01 38.68
C GLY A 22 -5.41 1.59 38.63
N GLY A 23 -4.62 0.52 38.84
CA GLY A 23 -5.18 -0.83 39.03
C GLY A 23 -4.36 -1.96 38.40
N SER A 24 -3.72 -2.73 39.28
CA SER A 24 -2.83 -3.86 39.00
C SER A 24 -3.56 -5.19 38.73
N GLN A 25 -2.86 -6.06 37.99
CA GLN A 25 -2.82 -7.53 38.08
C GLN A 25 -4.08 -8.37 37.75
N SER A 26 -3.89 -9.20 36.72
CA SER A 26 -4.05 -10.66 36.68
C SER A 26 -5.12 -11.30 37.56
N ASP A 27 -6.03 -12.09 36.95
CA ASP A 27 -6.12 -13.54 37.20
C ASP A 27 -7.12 -14.23 36.26
N LYS A 28 -6.83 -15.51 35.96
CA LYS A 28 -7.62 -16.42 35.13
C LYS A 28 -8.74 -17.08 35.95
N VAL A 29 -9.83 -17.46 35.27
CA VAL A 29 -10.68 -18.68 35.46
C VAL A 29 -11.92 -18.43 34.58
N SER A 30 -12.11 -19.10 33.44
CA SER A 30 -12.47 -20.51 33.20
C SER A 30 -13.91 -20.87 33.60
N ALA A 31 -14.61 -21.44 32.61
CA ALA A 31 -15.86 -22.20 32.69
C ALA A 31 -17.12 -21.33 32.93
N ASP A 32 -18.27 -21.61 32.33
CA ASP A 32 -18.74 -22.82 31.67
C ASP A 32 -20.00 -22.50 30.85
N SER A 33 -20.22 -23.34 29.85
CA SER A 33 -21.53 -23.70 29.30
C SER A 33 -22.31 -22.71 28.43
N THR A 34 -22.99 -23.15 27.38
CA THR A 34 -22.88 -24.23 26.38
C THR A 34 -24.21 -24.18 25.62
N VAL A 35 -24.16 -24.44 24.31
CA VAL A 35 -25.22 -25.10 23.51
C VAL A 35 -26.46 -24.23 23.21
N ALA A 36 -26.99 -24.12 21.99
CA ALA A 36 -27.11 -25.07 20.88
C ALA A 36 -27.29 -24.27 19.56
N THR A 37 -26.66 -24.65 18.43
CA THR A 37 -27.18 -25.60 17.40
C THR A 37 -28.17 -24.88 16.46
N ASP A 38 -28.05 -24.85 15.13
CA ASP A 38 -27.65 -25.84 14.11
C ASP A 38 -27.27 -25.05 12.83
N GLN A 39 -26.09 -25.19 12.23
CA GLN A 39 -25.68 -26.16 11.20
C GLN A 39 -26.57 -26.29 9.95
N ALA A 40 -25.96 -26.02 8.80
CA ALA A 40 -25.82 -26.94 7.65
C ALA A 40 -25.37 -26.11 6.41
N ALA A 41 -24.10 -26.14 6.04
CA ALA A 41 -23.47 -27.16 5.19
C ALA A 41 -23.67 -26.89 3.69
N VAL A 42 -22.59 -26.46 3.03
CA VAL A 42 -22.10 -27.12 1.80
C VAL A 42 -20.59 -27.14 1.85
N ALA A 43 -20.05 -28.34 1.70
CA ALA A 43 -18.65 -28.66 1.69
C ALA A 43 -18.17 -28.90 0.26
N GLN A 44 -16.83 -28.92 0.14
CA GLN A 44 -16.02 -29.55 -0.91
C GLN A 44 -15.83 -28.73 -2.20
N SER A 45 -14.65 -28.68 -2.81
CA SER A 45 -13.30 -29.10 -2.42
C SER A 45 -12.39 -28.66 -3.56
N SER A 46 -11.22 -28.14 -3.22
CA SER A 46 -9.92 -28.35 -3.88
C SER A 46 -9.75 -28.13 -5.38
N SER A 47 -8.70 -27.34 -5.67
CA SER A 47 -7.48 -27.82 -6.33
C SER A 47 -7.11 -26.95 -7.53
N ALA A 48 -6.03 -26.18 -7.39
CA ALA A 48 -4.85 -26.42 -8.18
C ALA A 48 -3.71 -25.62 -7.56
N ALA A 49 -2.69 -26.35 -7.12
CA ALA A 49 -1.36 -25.83 -6.98
C ALA A 49 -0.95 -25.12 -8.28
N GLN A 50 -0.12 -24.08 -8.19
CA GLN A 50 0.88 -23.90 -9.22
C GLN A 50 2.17 -23.35 -8.66
N ASP A 51 3.13 -24.26 -8.77
CA ASP A 51 4.53 -24.19 -8.44
C ASP A 51 5.32 -23.19 -9.30
N THR A 52 6.51 -22.97 -8.80
CA THR A 52 7.53 -21.97 -9.14
C THR A 52 8.22 -22.19 -10.50
N ALA A 53 8.74 -21.09 -11.04
CA ALA A 53 9.97 -20.95 -11.87
C ALA A 53 9.95 -21.26 -13.39
N GLY A 54 10.04 -20.16 -14.16
CA GLY A 54 11.15 -19.90 -15.10
C GLY A 54 11.11 -20.53 -16.50
N SER A 55 10.98 -19.71 -17.55
CA SER A 55 12.11 -19.28 -18.40
C SER A 55 11.65 -18.45 -19.60
N THR A 56 12.52 -17.51 -19.93
CA THR A 56 12.68 -16.63 -21.10
C THR A 56 12.08 -17.06 -22.45
N GLY A 57 11.53 -16.06 -23.16
CA GLY A 57 11.36 -16.05 -24.62
C GLY A 57 10.69 -14.75 -25.07
N ALA A 58 11.46 -13.89 -25.74
CA ALA A 58 10.96 -12.64 -26.31
C ALA A 58 9.98 -12.92 -27.47
N GLU A 59 8.94 -12.08 -27.59
CA GLU A 59 8.64 -11.23 -28.75
C GLU A 59 7.13 -10.96 -28.94
N LYS A 60 6.76 -9.70 -28.68
CA LYS A 60 5.89 -8.80 -29.47
C LYS A 60 4.56 -9.33 -30.04
N THR A 61 3.48 -8.67 -29.59
CA THR A 61 2.52 -7.88 -30.40
C THR A 61 1.09 -8.09 -29.91
N GLY A 62 0.38 -6.99 -29.73
CA GLY A 62 -1.07 -6.95 -29.89
C GLY A 62 -1.78 -6.57 -28.62
N GLY A 63 -2.36 -5.36 -28.63
CA GLY A 63 -3.29 -4.91 -27.60
C GLY A 63 -4.37 -5.96 -27.38
N GLY A 64 -4.23 -6.69 -26.29
CA GLY A 64 -5.21 -7.62 -25.79
C GLY A 64 -5.93 -6.92 -24.65
N VAL A 65 -7.25 -6.87 -24.76
CA VAL A 65 -8.18 -6.54 -23.68
C VAL A 65 -7.59 -7.08 -22.38
N ALA A 66 -7.17 -6.18 -21.49
CA ALA A 66 -6.52 -6.58 -20.26
C ALA A 66 -7.50 -7.50 -19.52
N SER A 67 -7.20 -8.80 -19.52
CA SER A 67 -7.72 -9.70 -18.48
C SER A 67 -7.47 -8.96 -17.18
N SER A 68 -8.53 -8.53 -16.51
CA SER A 68 -8.43 -7.60 -15.38
C SER A 68 -7.46 -8.20 -14.38
N SER A 69 -6.25 -7.64 -14.33
CA SER A 69 -5.23 -8.15 -13.42
C SER A 69 -5.68 -7.87 -12.00
N LYS A 70 -5.22 -8.67 -11.04
CA LYS A 70 -5.51 -8.41 -9.62
C LYS A 70 -5.16 -6.95 -9.26
N GLY A 71 -4.04 -6.43 -9.76
CA GLY A 71 -3.64 -5.04 -9.60
C GLY A 71 -4.63 -4.02 -10.15
N ALA A 72 -5.16 -4.24 -11.36
CA ALA A 72 -6.16 -3.35 -11.98
C ALA A 72 -7.46 -3.30 -11.17
N GLU A 73 -7.91 -4.44 -10.65
CA GLU A 73 -9.10 -4.49 -9.80
C GLU A 73 -8.89 -3.78 -8.47
N LEU A 74 -7.74 -3.99 -7.84
CA LEU A 74 -7.40 -3.34 -6.57
C LEU A 74 -7.36 -1.82 -6.73
N ILE A 75 -6.76 -1.32 -7.81
CA ILE A 75 -6.73 0.12 -8.13
C ILE A 75 -8.15 0.67 -8.32
N SER A 76 -8.99 -0.06 -9.05
CA SER A 76 -10.37 0.36 -9.33
C SER A 76 -11.26 0.39 -8.09
N LYS A 77 -10.97 -0.47 -7.10
CA LYS A 77 -11.66 -0.53 -5.80
C LYS A 77 -11.09 0.45 -4.76
N SER A 78 -9.99 1.12 -5.08
CA SER A 78 -9.29 2.07 -4.21
C SER A 78 -9.49 3.50 -4.68
N ASP A 79 -8.96 4.46 -3.92
CA ASP A 79 -9.07 5.89 -4.21
C ASP A 79 -8.01 6.40 -5.23
N CYS A 80 -7.16 5.51 -5.76
CA CYS A 80 -6.03 5.83 -6.63
C CYS A 80 -6.40 6.69 -7.85
N LEU A 81 -7.56 6.39 -8.45
CA LEU A 81 -8.07 7.07 -9.66
C LEU A 81 -8.50 8.53 -9.42
N SER A 82 -8.59 8.96 -8.16
CA SER A 82 -8.86 10.36 -7.80
C SER A 82 -7.66 11.26 -8.08
N CYS A 83 -6.44 10.68 -8.10
CA CYS A 83 -5.19 11.42 -8.21
C CYS A 83 -4.34 10.99 -9.41
N HIS A 84 -4.57 9.79 -9.95
CA HIS A 84 -3.83 9.22 -11.07
C HIS A 84 -4.76 8.83 -12.22
N LYS A 85 -4.22 8.89 -13.44
CA LYS A 85 -4.84 8.31 -14.64
C LYS A 85 -3.81 7.48 -15.38
N GLU A 86 -4.28 6.63 -16.29
CA GLU A 86 -3.40 5.74 -17.04
C GLU A 86 -2.39 6.51 -17.90
N HIS A 87 -2.85 7.52 -18.66
CA HIS A 87 -2.03 8.21 -19.66
C HIS A 87 -1.92 9.73 -19.45
N ASP A 88 -2.65 10.30 -18.49
CA ASP A 88 -2.65 11.75 -18.24
C ASP A 88 -2.19 12.07 -16.82
N LYS A 89 -1.42 13.15 -16.68
CA LYS A 89 -1.09 13.71 -15.38
C LYS A 89 -2.34 14.37 -14.77
N LEU A 90 -2.61 14.11 -13.51
CA LEU A 90 -3.65 14.79 -12.73
C LEU A 90 -2.99 15.46 -11.51
N VAL A 91 -3.24 14.96 -10.30
CA VAL A 91 -2.52 15.37 -9.08
C VAL A 91 -1.16 14.67 -9.07
N GLY A 92 -1.19 13.34 -9.20
CA GLY A 92 -0.03 12.49 -9.40
C GLY A 92 0.36 12.34 -10.88
N PRO A 93 1.50 11.68 -11.16
CA PRO A 93 1.91 11.31 -12.52
C PRO A 93 0.92 10.35 -13.18
N ALA A 94 0.92 10.31 -14.51
CA ALA A 94 0.26 9.24 -15.25
C ALA A 94 0.92 7.89 -14.93
N TYR A 95 0.14 6.79 -14.91
CA TYR A 95 0.71 5.46 -14.73
C TYR A 95 1.73 5.10 -15.81
N ALA A 96 1.47 5.52 -17.06
CA ALA A 96 2.43 5.37 -18.15
C ALA A 96 3.77 6.07 -17.88
N ASP A 97 3.78 7.21 -17.18
CA ASP A 97 5.03 7.89 -16.84
C ASP A 97 5.78 7.20 -15.69
N VAL A 98 5.05 6.55 -14.78
CA VAL A 98 5.64 5.66 -13.77
C VAL A 98 6.30 4.46 -14.46
N ALA A 99 5.60 3.82 -15.39
CA ALA A 99 6.10 2.67 -16.14
C ALA A 99 7.27 3.00 -17.08
N LYS A 100 7.37 4.24 -17.57
CA LYS A 100 8.54 4.70 -18.33
C LYS A 100 9.78 4.92 -17.45
N LYS A 101 9.57 5.33 -16.19
CA LYS A 101 10.67 5.68 -15.26
C LYS A 101 11.21 4.48 -14.49
N TYR A 102 10.37 3.49 -14.19
CA TYR A 102 10.69 2.37 -13.32
C TYR A 102 10.55 1.03 -14.02
N THR A 103 11.14 0.01 -13.41
CA THR A 103 11.11 -1.36 -13.94
C THR A 103 10.52 -2.32 -12.89
N SER A 104 10.33 -3.58 -13.28
CA SER A 104 9.89 -4.62 -12.32
C SER A 104 10.85 -4.81 -11.13
N ALA A 105 12.12 -4.41 -11.26
CA ALA A 105 13.06 -4.42 -10.13
C ALA A 105 12.71 -3.40 -9.03
N ASP A 106 11.87 -2.40 -9.33
CA ASP A 106 11.48 -1.35 -8.41
C ASP A 106 10.15 -1.64 -7.69
N ILE A 107 9.53 -2.82 -7.92
CA ILE A 107 8.18 -3.14 -7.39
C ILE A 107 8.12 -3.00 -5.86
N ASP A 108 9.08 -3.58 -5.13
CA ASP A 108 9.11 -3.49 -3.66
C ASP A 108 9.20 -2.04 -3.17
N LYS A 109 10.05 -1.24 -3.82
CA LYS A 109 10.27 0.17 -3.49
C LYS A 109 9.03 1.02 -3.77
N LEU A 110 8.36 0.77 -4.89
CA LEU A 110 7.15 1.49 -5.28
C LEU A 110 5.96 1.08 -4.40
N ALA A 111 5.84 -0.19 -4.04
CA ALA A 111 4.81 -0.66 -3.10
C ALA A 111 4.99 0.01 -1.72
N ASP A 112 6.22 0.09 -1.24
CA ASP A 112 6.57 0.84 -0.03
C ASP A 112 6.20 2.32 -0.13
N LYS A 113 6.40 2.93 -1.31
CA LYS A 113 6.02 4.32 -1.57
C LYS A 113 4.51 4.52 -1.55
N VAL A 114 3.74 3.56 -2.03
CA VAL A 114 2.26 3.56 -1.97
C VAL A 114 1.79 3.52 -0.51
N ILE A 115 2.36 2.62 0.30
CA ILE A 115 1.95 2.46 1.70
C ILE A 115 2.35 3.66 2.55
N LYS A 116 3.59 4.15 2.40
CA LYS A 116 4.17 5.20 3.26
C LYS A 116 3.91 6.63 2.74
N GLY A 117 3.57 6.78 1.46
CA GLY A 117 3.40 8.07 0.80
C GLY A 117 4.71 8.87 0.61
N GLY A 118 4.55 10.17 0.40
CA GLY A 118 5.62 11.16 0.33
C GLY A 118 5.82 11.78 -1.06
N SER A 119 6.87 12.58 -1.22
CA SER A 119 7.12 13.45 -2.39
C SER A 119 8.47 13.17 -3.08
N GLY A 120 8.81 13.96 -4.11
CA GLY A 120 10.16 14.11 -4.69
C GLY A 120 10.45 13.27 -5.94
N SER A 121 9.70 12.20 -6.22
CA SER A 121 9.96 11.34 -7.39
C SER A 121 9.42 11.91 -8.71
N PHE A 122 8.33 12.68 -8.64
CA PHE A 122 7.61 13.26 -9.78
C PHE A 122 7.22 14.74 -9.56
N GLY A 123 7.69 15.35 -8.48
CA GLY A 123 7.38 16.73 -8.10
C GLY A 123 7.29 16.91 -6.59
N ASP A 124 6.94 18.13 -6.19
CA ASP A 124 6.89 18.53 -4.78
C ASP A 124 5.58 18.14 -4.08
N VAL A 125 4.52 17.86 -4.84
CA VAL A 125 3.23 17.44 -4.30
C VAL A 125 3.37 16.05 -3.67
N PRO A 126 3.12 15.89 -2.36
CA PRO A 126 3.23 14.60 -1.69
C PRO A 126 2.02 13.71 -2.02
N MET A 127 2.27 12.42 -2.21
CA MET A 127 1.22 11.40 -2.22
C MET A 127 0.88 11.00 -0.78
N SER A 128 -0.40 10.91 -0.45
CA SER A 128 -0.87 10.43 0.85
C SER A 128 -0.43 8.99 1.12
N ALA A 129 -0.28 8.63 2.39
CA ALA A 129 0.00 7.25 2.79
C ALA A 129 -1.26 6.38 2.70
N HIS A 130 -1.10 5.12 2.30
CA HIS A 130 -2.18 4.13 2.24
C HIS A 130 -1.88 2.94 3.19
N PRO A 131 -1.89 3.15 4.52
CA PRO A 131 -1.52 2.12 5.51
C PRO A 131 -2.53 0.97 5.64
N SER A 132 -3.73 1.11 5.06
CA SER A 132 -4.75 0.06 5.01
C SER A 132 -4.47 -0.99 3.93
N LEU A 133 -3.59 -0.71 2.97
CA LEU A 133 -3.19 -1.67 1.95
C LEU A 133 -2.13 -2.63 2.49
N SER A 134 -2.28 -3.91 2.16
CA SER A 134 -1.23 -4.89 2.39
C SER A 134 -0.06 -4.64 1.42
N VAL A 135 1.15 -5.05 1.82
CA VAL A 135 2.34 -4.96 0.95
C VAL A 135 2.15 -5.77 -0.33
N ASP A 136 1.56 -6.96 -0.23
CA ASP A 136 1.37 -7.82 -1.40
C ASP A 136 0.34 -7.24 -2.38
N ASP A 137 -0.76 -6.67 -1.90
CA ASP A 137 -1.72 -5.99 -2.78
C ASP A 137 -1.11 -4.74 -3.42
N ALA A 138 -0.32 -3.97 -2.68
CA ALA A 138 0.41 -2.84 -3.25
C ALA A 138 1.40 -3.27 -4.36
N LYS A 139 2.05 -4.43 -4.21
CA LYS A 139 2.92 -5.01 -5.26
C LYS A 139 2.14 -5.41 -6.50
N GLU A 140 0.96 -6.01 -6.36
CA GLU A 140 0.08 -6.35 -7.47
C GLU A 140 -0.37 -5.10 -8.24
N MET A 141 -0.76 -4.05 -7.52
CA MET A 141 -1.14 -2.75 -8.10
C MET A 141 0.01 -2.12 -8.87
N VAL A 142 1.20 -2.07 -8.28
CA VAL A 142 2.40 -1.52 -8.94
C VAL A 142 2.79 -2.37 -10.16
N SER A 143 2.72 -3.69 -10.05
CA SER A 143 3.04 -4.59 -11.17
C SER A 143 2.14 -4.31 -12.37
N TYR A 144 0.84 -4.10 -12.13
CA TYR A 144 -0.09 -3.66 -13.17
C TYR A 144 0.29 -2.29 -13.75
N ILE A 145 0.58 -1.29 -12.91
CA ILE A 145 0.99 0.06 -13.35
C ILE A 145 2.17 -0.01 -14.31
N LEU A 146 3.18 -0.85 -14.04
CA LEU A 146 4.36 -1.00 -14.89
C LEU A 146 4.09 -1.66 -16.25
N THR A 147 2.89 -2.22 -16.45
CA THR A 147 2.46 -2.76 -17.76
C THR A 147 1.90 -1.67 -18.69
N ILE A 148 1.41 -0.56 -18.14
CA ILE A 148 0.78 0.56 -18.87
C ILE A 148 1.88 1.39 -19.53
N LYS A 149 1.95 1.43 -20.87
CA LYS A 149 3.01 2.15 -21.62
C LYS A 149 2.45 3.29 -22.46
#